data_AF-A0A602EY26-F1
#
_entry.id   AF-A0A602EY26-F1
#
_cell.length_a   1.000
_cell.length_b   1.000
_cell.length_c   1.000
_cell.angle_alpha   90.00
_cell.angle_beta   90.00
_cell.angle_gamma   90.00
#
_symmetry.space_group_name_H-M   'P 1'
#
loop_
_entity.id
_entity.type
_entity.pdbx_description
1 polymer ?
#
loop_
_entity_poly.entity_id
_entity_poly.type
_entity_poly.pdbx_seq_one_letter_code
_entity_poly.pdbx_strand_id
1 'polypeptide(L)'
;MAVRVDLHYPKIVDSGDNICCFPNLEPGVISRMRESLRAKLEADRTRKVREDKRIYRCPLFIIWAKEYSESGKCHYHICLLFNKDAYYHLGDYDQDDNLRGMITGAWYSALRLERDDHPGLVHFPENCKYVLDTNSTDFQQNYQALLTRLDYLTKVESKVFGEGDRNFGCSQIEL
;
A
#
# COMPACT_ATOMS: atom_id res chain seq x y z
N MET A 1 6.21 4.79 11.62
CA MET A 1 6.52 5.16 10.22
C MET A 1 5.25 5.02 9.40
N ALA A 2 4.93 6.02 8.59
CA ALA A 2 3.85 5.98 7.60
C ALA A 2 4.44 5.89 6.18
N VAL A 3 3.78 5.14 5.30
CA VAL A 3 4.18 4.97 3.90
C VAL A 3 2.98 5.18 2.99
N ARG A 4 3.06 6.15 2.08
CA ARG A 4 2.09 6.40 1.00
C ARG A 4 2.43 5.51 -0.20
N VAL A 5 1.45 4.80 -0.73
CA VAL A 5 1.61 3.92 -1.90
C VAL A 5 0.41 4.08 -2.83
N ASP A 6 0.65 4.05 -4.14
CA ASP A 6 -0.39 4.00 -5.16
C ASP A 6 -0.48 2.63 -5.78
N LEU A 7 -1.68 2.08 -5.80
CA LEU A 7 -1.98 0.76 -6.33
C LEU A 7 -2.86 0.92 -7.55
N HIS A 8 -2.45 0.35 -8.66
CA HIS A 8 -3.16 0.46 -9.93
C HIS A 8 -3.66 -0.91 -10.35
N TYR A 9 -4.83 -0.94 -10.97
CA TYR A 9 -5.19 -2.06 -11.81
C TYR A 9 -4.37 -2.04 -13.11
N PRO A 10 -4.13 -3.21 -13.73
CA PRO A 10 -3.55 -3.28 -15.07
C PRO A 10 -4.48 -2.58 -16.07
N LYS A 11 -3.90 -2.08 -17.16
CA LYS A 11 -4.70 -1.46 -18.21
C LYS A 11 -5.49 -2.55 -18.95
N ILE A 12 -6.81 -2.40 -19.01
CA ILE A 12 -7.64 -3.21 -19.91
C ILE A 12 -7.56 -2.53 -21.27
N VAL A 13 -6.68 -3.02 -22.15
CA VAL A 13 -6.60 -2.56 -23.54
C VAL A 13 -7.68 -3.27 -24.34
N ASP A 14 -8.79 -2.58 -24.57
CA ASP A 14 -9.94 -3.09 -25.35
C ASP A 14 -9.69 -2.95 -26.88
N SER A 15 -8.47 -3.28 -27.32
CA SER A 15 -8.01 -3.10 -28.71
C SER A 15 -7.84 -4.43 -29.44
N GLY A 16 -8.68 -5.42 -29.12
CA GLY A 16 -8.87 -6.64 -29.93
C GLY A 16 -7.77 -7.69 -29.87
N ASP A 17 -6.49 -7.35 -29.67
CA ASP A 17 -5.41 -8.28 -30.05
C ASP A 17 -4.37 -8.67 -28.98
N ASN A 18 -4.47 -8.27 -27.70
CA ASN A 18 -3.67 -8.90 -26.63
C ASN A 18 -4.25 -8.68 -25.23
N ILE A 19 -4.73 -9.76 -24.60
CA ILE A 19 -4.98 -9.78 -23.15
C ILE A 19 -3.62 -9.89 -22.46
N CYS A 20 -3.12 -8.80 -21.87
CA CYS A 20 -1.81 -8.81 -21.20
C CYS A 20 -1.81 -9.61 -19.89
N CYS A 21 -2.94 -9.69 -19.18
CA CYS A 21 -3.07 -10.44 -17.92
C CYS A 21 -4.54 -10.63 -17.51
N PHE A 22 -4.81 -11.55 -16.57
CA PHE A 22 -6.14 -11.84 -16.02
C PHE A 22 -6.21 -11.51 -14.52
N PRO A 23 -6.36 -10.22 -14.14
CA PRO A 23 -6.42 -9.83 -12.73
C PRO A 23 -7.73 -10.28 -12.06
N ASN A 24 -7.65 -10.67 -10.78
CA ASN A 24 -8.81 -10.79 -9.91
C ASN A 24 -9.30 -9.40 -9.49
N LEU A 25 -10.36 -8.93 -10.17
CA LEU A 25 -11.06 -7.67 -9.90
C LEU A 25 -12.31 -7.84 -9.01
N GLU A 26 -12.51 -9.00 -8.38
CA GLU A 26 -13.63 -9.22 -7.46
C GLU A 26 -13.57 -8.23 -6.28
N PRO A 27 -14.73 -7.83 -5.72
CA PRO A 27 -14.79 -6.96 -4.55
C PRO A 27 -13.88 -7.42 -3.41
N GLY A 28 -13.39 -6.46 -2.60
CA GLY A 28 -12.52 -6.76 -1.45
C GLY A 28 -11.02 -6.90 -1.77
N VAL A 29 -10.54 -6.36 -2.90
CA VAL A 29 -9.11 -6.39 -3.28
C VAL A 29 -8.19 -5.82 -2.19
N ILE A 30 -8.60 -4.74 -1.51
CA ILE A 30 -7.81 -4.13 -0.44
C ILE A 30 -7.72 -5.07 0.77
N SER A 31 -8.80 -5.79 1.11
CA SER A 31 -8.77 -6.79 2.16
C SER A 31 -7.80 -7.92 1.81
N ARG A 32 -7.85 -8.43 0.56
CA ARG A 32 -6.90 -9.45 0.08
C ARG A 32 -5.46 -8.97 0.16
N MET A 33 -5.19 -7.75 -0.30
CA MET A 33 -3.86 -7.13 -0.22
C MET A 33 -3.39 -7.00 1.22
N ARG A 34 -4.26 -6.53 2.13
CA ARG A 34 -3.93 -6.38 3.55
C ARG A 34 -3.58 -7.71 4.21
N GLU A 35 -4.37 -8.76 4.00
CA GLU A 35 -4.09 -10.08 4.57
C GLU A 35 -2.82 -10.70 3.96
N SER A 36 -2.58 -10.50 2.66
CA SER A 36 -1.34 -10.92 2.00
C SER A 36 -0.11 -10.20 2.56
N LEU A 37 -0.21 -8.89 2.80
CA LEU A 37 0.86 -8.10 3.42
C LEU A 37 1.11 -8.56 4.86
N ARG A 38 0.04 -8.79 5.63
CA ARG A 38 0.15 -9.30 7.01
C ARG A 38 0.88 -10.64 7.06
N ALA A 39 0.53 -11.58 6.18
CA ALA A 39 1.20 -12.88 6.09
C ALA A 39 2.70 -12.73 5.77
N LYS A 40 3.05 -11.83 4.83
CA LYS A 40 4.45 -11.54 4.48
C LYS A 40 5.23 -10.93 5.64
N LEU A 41 4.64 -9.99 6.39
CA LEU A 41 5.26 -9.40 7.58
C LEU A 41 5.49 -10.42 8.70
N GLU A 42 4.57 -11.36 8.91
CA GLU A 42 4.76 -12.43 9.91
C GLU A 42 5.81 -13.46 9.45
N ALA A 43 5.91 -13.73 8.15
CA ALA A 43 6.97 -14.57 7.61
C ALA A 43 8.35 -13.91 7.78
N ASP A 44 8.48 -12.61 7.48
CA ASP A 44 9.71 -11.84 7.72
C ASP A 44 10.08 -11.81 9.21
N ARG A 45 9.11 -11.59 10.08
CA ARG A 45 9.32 -11.66 11.53
C ARG A 45 9.84 -13.02 11.96
N THR A 46 9.24 -14.10 11.47
CA THR A 46 9.67 -15.48 11.76
C THR A 46 11.10 -15.74 11.28
N ARG A 47 11.44 -15.26 10.08
CA ARG A 47 12.80 -15.33 9.52
C ARG A 47 13.80 -14.59 10.41
N LYS A 48 13.50 -13.35 10.80
CA LYS A 48 14.35 -12.54 11.70
C LYS A 48 14.61 -13.24 13.03
N VAL A 49 13.61 -13.90 13.62
CA VAL A 49 13.80 -14.70 14.85
C VAL A 49 14.76 -15.87 14.61
N ARG A 50 14.62 -16.59 13.49
CA ARG A 50 15.54 -17.70 13.14
C ARG A 50 16.98 -17.24 12.92
N GLU A 51 17.16 -16.00 12.48
CA GLU A 51 18.46 -15.36 12.26
C GLU A 51 19.01 -14.66 13.52
N ASP A 52 18.38 -14.85 14.69
CA ASP A 52 18.73 -14.20 15.96
C ASP A 52 18.75 -12.65 15.89
N LYS A 53 17.91 -12.09 15.00
CA LYS A 53 17.73 -10.63 14.86
C LYS A 53 16.67 -10.13 15.83
N ARG A 54 16.92 -8.94 16.39
CA ARG A 54 15.96 -8.25 17.27
C ARG A 54 14.64 -7.98 16.52
N ILE A 55 13.52 -8.32 17.16
CA ILE A 55 12.17 -8.09 16.65
C ILE A 55 11.41 -7.05 17.47
N TYR A 56 10.55 -6.29 16.79
CA TYR A 56 9.64 -5.35 17.42
C TYR A 56 8.20 -5.62 16.95
N ARG A 57 7.23 -5.44 17.86
CA ARG A 57 5.81 -5.56 17.51
C ARG A 57 5.45 -4.49 16.48
N CYS A 58 4.83 -4.90 15.37
CA CYS A 58 4.46 -4.02 14.28
C CYS A 58 3.02 -4.32 13.82
N PRO A 59 1.99 -3.79 14.50
CA PRO A 59 0.63 -3.87 13.98
C PRO A 59 0.56 -3.11 12.64
N LEU A 60 -0.09 -3.72 11.65
CA LEU A 60 -0.31 -3.13 10.34
C LEU A 60 -1.62 -2.34 10.36
N PHE A 61 -1.54 -1.02 10.19
CA PHE A 61 -2.73 -0.21 9.92
C PHE A 61 -2.71 0.27 8.47
N ILE A 62 -3.87 0.26 7.84
CA ILE A 62 -4.09 0.75 6.47
C ILE A 62 -5.19 1.80 6.45
N ILE A 63 -4.96 2.88 5.72
CA ILE A 63 -5.95 3.88 5.29
C ILE A 63 -5.92 3.87 3.76
N TRP A 64 -7.08 3.90 3.10
CA TRP A 64 -7.14 3.85 1.65
C TRP A 64 -8.30 4.67 1.09
N ALA A 65 -8.09 5.21 -0.10
CA ALA A 65 -9.10 5.83 -0.94
C ALA A 65 -9.05 5.20 -2.34
N LYS A 66 -10.23 4.95 -2.93
CA LYS A 66 -10.41 4.51 -4.32
C LYS A 66 -10.71 5.73 -5.17
N GLU A 67 -10.00 5.89 -6.28
CA GLU A 67 -10.16 6.99 -7.23
C GLU A 67 -10.16 6.47 -8.67
N TYR A 68 -10.78 7.23 -9.56
CA TYR A 68 -10.78 6.96 -11.00
C TYR A 68 -10.06 8.12 -11.70
N SER A 69 -9.12 7.81 -12.59
CA SER A 69 -8.55 8.84 -13.48
C SER A 69 -9.62 9.35 -14.45
N GLU A 70 -9.34 10.48 -15.09
CA GLU A 70 -10.17 11.00 -16.20
C GLU A 70 -10.37 9.98 -17.33
N SER A 71 -9.40 9.09 -17.53
CA SER A 71 -9.47 7.97 -18.46
C SER A 71 -10.25 6.75 -17.95
N GLY A 72 -10.93 6.87 -16.80
CA GLY A 72 -11.73 5.79 -16.19
C GLY A 72 -10.91 4.72 -15.47
N LYS A 73 -9.60 4.92 -15.28
CA LYS A 73 -8.72 3.92 -14.64
C LYS A 73 -8.85 3.98 -13.12
N CYS A 74 -9.39 2.91 -12.55
CA CYS A 74 -9.44 2.75 -11.09
C CYS A 74 -8.05 2.52 -10.50
N HIS A 75 -7.75 3.26 -9.44
CA HIS A 75 -6.55 3.11 -8.63
C HIS A 75 -6.86 3.41 -7.16
N TYR A 76 -5.96 3.00 -6.28
CA TYR A 76 -6.08 3.21 -4.85
C TYR A 76 -4.87 3.99 -4.34
N HIS A 77 -5.14 5.05 -3.61
CA HIS A 77 -4.13 5.69 -2.79
C HIS A 77 -4.22 5.13 -1.38
N ILE A 78 -3.13 4.57 -0.88
CA ILE A 78 -3.08 3.96 0.44
C ILE A 78 -1.99 4.58 1.31
N CYS A 79 -2.23 4.56 2.62
CA CYS A 79 -1.24 4.86 3.64
C CYS A 79 -1.14 3.68 4.61
N LEU A 80 0.07 3.18 4.79
CA LEU A 80 0.38 2.08 5.69
C LEU A 80 1.16 2.61 6.90
N LEU A 81 0.74 2.23 8.11
CA LEU A 81 1.46 2.56 9.33
C LEU A 81 2.18 1.32 9.87
N PHE A 82 3.46 1.52 10.18
CA PHE A 82 4.37 0.53 10.73
C PHE A 82 5.04 1.07 11.99
N ASN A 83 5.46 0.18 12.90
CA ASN A 83 6.40 0.54 13.94
C ASN A 83 7.77 0.89 13.30
N LYS A 84 8.30 2.09 13.60
CA LYS A 84 9.58 2.56 13.03
C LYS A 84 10.75 1.65 13.41
N ASP A 85 10.70 1.04 14.60
CA ASP A 85 11.80 0.20 15.11
C ASP A 85 11.80 -1.17 14.43
N ALA A 86 10.63 -1.64 13.97
CA ALA A 86 10.51 -2.85 13.16
C ALA A 86 10.88 -2.58 11.70
N TYR A 87 10.46 -1.43 11.17
CA TYR A 87 10.65 -1.02 9.78
C TYR A 87 10.93 0.48 9.70
N TYR A 88 12.18 0.84 9.40
CA TYR A 88 12.63 2.23 9.28
C TYR A 88 12.85 2.68 7.82
N HIS A 89 13.08 1.72 6.91
CA HIS A 89 13.28 1.94 5.48
C HIS A 89 12.38 1.02 4.67
N LEU A 90 12.05 1.46 3.45
CA LEU A 90 11.38 0.60 2.47
C LEU A 90 12.28 -0.52 1.96
N GLY A 91 13.60 -0.30 2.00
CA GLY A 91 14.61 -1.18 1.42
C GLY A 91 15.06 -0.69 0.04
N ASP A 92 15.98 -1.44 -0.54
CA ASP A 92 16.56 -1.16 -1.86
C ASP A 92 15.65 -1.63 -3.01
N TYR A 93 15.79 -1.02 -4.18
CA TYR A 93 15.08 -1.41 -5.39
C TYR A 93 15.57 -2.77 -5.92
N ASP A 94 16.82 -3.11 -5.64
CA ASP A 94 17.48 -4.32 -6.15
C ASP A 94 17.27 -5.55 -5.25
N GLN A 95 16.53 -5.40 -4.15
CA GLN A 95 16.25 -6.48 -3.20
C GLN A 95 14.74 -6.69 -3.01
N ASP A 96 14.32 -7.94 -3.06
CA ASP A 96 12.91 -8.32 -2.92
C ASP A 96 12.50 -8.71 -1.50
N ASP A 97 13.47 -8.89 -0.61
CA ASP A 97 13.28 -9.33 0.76
C ASP A 97 13.03 -8.20 1.76
N ASN A 98 12.61 -7.04 1.26
CA ASN A 98 12.38 -5.82 2.03
C ASN A 98 10.91 -5.38 2.04
N LEU A 99 10.62 -4.29 2.75
CA LEU A 99 9.26 -3.80 2.95
C LEU A 99 8.59 -3.40 1.63
N ARG A 100 9.34 -2.78 0.71
CA ARG A 100 8.86 -2.45 -0.64
C ARG A 100 8.44 -3.72 -1.38
N GLY A 101 9.32 -4.73 -1.40
CA GLY A 101 9.04 -6.02 -2.03
C GLY A 101 7.82 -6.73 -1.44
N MET A 102 7.66 -6.67 -0.12
CA MET A 102 6.48 -7.21 0.57
C MET A 102 5.19 -6.50 0.21
N ILE A 103 5.18 -5.16 0.19
CA ILE A 103 4.02 -4.35 -0.22
C ILE A 103 3.66 -4.62 -1.67
N THR A 104 4.66 -4.59 -2.56
CA THR A 104 4.47 -4.87 -3.99
C THR A 104 3.92 -6.27 -4.19
N GLY A 105 4.58 -7.29 -3.64
CA GLY A 105 4.12 -8.67 -3.74
C GLY A 105 2.72 -8.88 -3.15
N ALA A 106 2.35 -8.16 -2.09
CA ALA A 106 1.00 -8.24 -1.53
C ALA A 106 -0.08 -7.75 -2.50
N TRP A 107 0.19 -6.68 -3.26
CA TRP A 107 -0.73 -6.19 -4.29
C TRP A 107 -0.87 -7.18 -5.44
N TYR A 108 0.24 -7.68 -5.99
CA TYR A 108 0.20 -8.68 -7.06
C TYR A 108 -0.54 -9.96 -6.63
N SER A 109 -0.29 -10.45 -5.40
CA SER A 109 -1.05 -11.58 -4.85
C SER A 109 -2.56 -11.30 -4.76
N ALA A 110 -2.96 -10.07 -4.42
CA ALA A 110 -4.38 -9.70 -4.31
C ALA A 110 -5.10 -9.72 -5.67
N LEU A 111 -4.35 -9.45 -6.75
CA LEU A 111 -4.79 -9.51 -8.13
C LEU A 111 -4.61 -10.90 -8.76
N ARG A 112 -3.99 -11.87 -8.08
CA ARG A 112 -3.57 -13.17 -8.66
C ARG A 112 -2.69 -13.00 -9.90
N LEU A 113 -1.79 -12.02 -9.85
CA LEU A 113 -0.80 -11.78 -10.89
C LEU A 113 0.61 -12.04 -10.37
N GLU A 114 1.50 -12.36 -11.28
CA GLU A 114 2.94 -12.29 -11.10
C GLU A 114 3.45 -10.89 -11.50
N ARG A 115 4.64 -10.52 -11.02
CA ARG A 115 5.20 -9.19 -11.30
C ARG A 115 5.51 -8.99 -12.79
N ASP A 116 5.88 -10.08 -13.46
CA ASP A 116 6.24 -10.08 -14.87
C ASP A 116 5.01 -10.01 -15.79
N ASP A 117 3.82 -10.38 -15.29
CA ASP A 117 2.57 -10.28 -16.05
C ASP A 117 2.25 -8.83 -16.46
N HIS A 118 2.50 -7.89 -15.54
CA HIS A 118 2.31 -6.47 -15.81
C HIS A 118 3.11 -5.62 -14.81
N PRO A 119 4.32 -5.13 -15.15
CA PRO A 119 5.10 -4.32 -14.24
C PRO A 119 4.44 -2.97 -13.93
N GLY A 120 4.83 -2.36 -12.81
CA GLY A 120 4.44 -0.99 -12.46
C GLY A 120 3.05 -0.82 -11.83
N LEU A 121 2.39 -1.89 -11.37
CA LEU A 121 1.09 -1.77 -10.67
C LEU A 121 1.17 -1.14 -9.28
N VAL A 122 2.38 -1.01 -8.72
CA VAL A 122 2.63 -0.38 -7.41
C VAL A 122 3.61 0.76 -7.59
N HIS A 123 3.19 1.96 -7.22
CA HIS A 123 4.00 3.17 -7.30
C HIS A 123 4.21 3.79 -5.92
N PHE A 124 5.48 3.98 -5.57
CA PHE A 124 5.90 4.72 -4.37
C PHE A 124 6.28 6.11 -4.83
N PRO A 125 5.50 7.16 -4.50
CA PRO A 125 5.82 8.49 -4.96
C PRO A 125 7.06 9.03 -4.26
N GLU A 126 7.56 10.16 -4.77
CA GLU A 126 8.49 10.99 -4.02
C GLU A 126 7.92 11.35 -2.65
N ASN A 127 8.82 11.37 -1.66
CA ASN A 127 8.51 11.64 -0.26
C ASN A 127 7.38 10.75 0.29
N CYS A 128 7.35 9.46 -0.09
CA CYS A 128 6.33 8.52 0.37
C CYS A 128 6.44 8.13 1.85
N LYS A 129 7.58 8.37 2.51
CA LYS A 129 7.87 7.90 3.87
C LYS A 129 7.86 9.05 4.87
N TYR A 130 7.14 8.86 5.98
CA TYR A 130 7.07 9.82 7.09
C TYR A 130 7.35 9.11 8.42
N VAL A 131 8.22 9.68 9.25
CA VAL A 131 8.50 9.13 10.59
C VAL A 131 7.86 10.05 11.62
N LEU A 132 6.90 9.50 12.36
CA LEU A 132 6.29 10.15 13.51
C LEU A 132 6.97 9.62 14.77
N ASP A 133 7.81 10.44 15.39
CA ASP A 133 8.49 10.14 16.64
C ASP A 133 8.14 11.24 17.64
N THR A 134 7.38 10.89 18.68
CA THR A 134 6.90 11.86 19.69
C THR A 134 8.01 12.48 20.52
N ASN A 135 9.20 11.87 20.51
CA ASN A 135 10.38 12.41 21.20
C ASN A 135 11.24 13.31 20.32
N SER A 136 10.92 13.42 19.03
CA SER A 136 11.67 14.26 18.09
C SER A 136 11.16 15.71 18.11
N THR A 137 12.08 16.66 18.02
CA THR A 137 11.77 18.09 17.82
C THR A 137 11.00 18.35 16.53
N ASP A 138 11.15 17.47 15.54
CA ASP A 138 10.56 17.61 14.21
C ASP A 138 9.17 16.94 14.12
N PHE A 139 8.66 16.40 15.24
CA PHE A 139 7.38 15.68 15.29
C PHE A 139 6.25 16.48 14.63
N GLN A 140 6.08 17.73 15.02
CA GLN A 140 4.98 18.57 14.54
C GLN A 140 5.08 18.82 13.03
N GLN A 141 6.29 19.04 12.52
CA GLN A 141 6.53 19.24 11.09
C GLN A 141 6.24 17.96 10.30
N ASN A 142 6.73 16.80 10.75
CA ASN A 142 6.51 15.51 10.11
C ASN A 142 5.04 15.09 10.15
N TYR A 143 4.37 15.36 11.26
CA TYR A 143 2.94 15.12 11.42
C TYR A 143 2.12 15.98 10.45
N GLN A 144 2.41 17.28 10.38
CA GLN A 144 1.72 18.18 9.44
C GLN A 144 1.99 17.79 7.98
N ALA A 145 3.24 17.44 7.64
CA ALA A 145 3.60 17.00 6.29
C ALA A 145 2.86 15.72 5.89
N LEU A 146 2.72 14.76 6.82
CA LEU A 146 1.91 13.57 6.59
C LEU A 146 0.43 13.92 6.42
N LEU A 147 -0.14 14.76 7.29
CA LEU A 147 -1.54 15.17 7.18
C LEU A 147 -1.81 15.85 5.83
N THR A 148 -0.98 16.79 5.40
CA THR A 148 -1.09 17.44 4.07
C THR A 148 -1.02 16.41 2.95
N ARG A 149 -0.17 15.38 3.09
CA ARG A 149 -0.07 14.30 2.09
C ARG A 149 -1.32 13.43 2.05
N LEU A 150 -1.89 13.12 3.20
CA LEU A 150 -3.11 12.31 3.34
C LEU A 150 -4.38 13.10 2.98
N ASP A 151 -4.37 14.41 3.13
CA ASP A 151 -5.46 15.28 2.68
C ASP A 151 -5.67 15.16 1.16
N TYR A 152 -4.62 14.81 0.39
CA TYR A 152 -4.79 14.47 -1.02
C TYR A 152 -5.70 13.24 -1.24
N LEU A 153 -5.74 12.27 -0.31
CA LEU A 153 -6.66 11.11 -0.36
C LEU A 153 -8.14 11.52 -0.21
N THR A 154 -8.39 12.73 0.28
CA THR A 154 -9.75 13.23 0.56
C THR A 154 -10.29 14.08 -0.59
N LYS A 155 -9.45 14.42 -1.59
CA LYS A 155 -9.89 15.21 -2.75
C LYS A 155 -11.07 14.53 -3.43
N VAL A 156 -12.18 15.26 -3.47
CA VAL A 156 -13.50 14.77 -3.90
C VAL A 156 -13.61 14.69 -5.43
N GLU A 157 -12.77 15.45 -6.14
CA GLU A 157 -12.92 15.78 -7.56
C GLU A 157 -12.77 14.57 -8.51
N SER A 158 -12.12 13.49 -8.07
CA SER A 158 -11.91 12.24 -8.82
C SER A 158 -12.74 11.05 -8.30
N LYS A 159 -13.65 11.28 -7.34
CA LYS A 159 -14.42 10.21 -6.68
C LYS A 159 -15.77 10.01 -7.36
N VAL A 160 -15.97 8.83 -7.95
CA VAL A 160 -17.28 8.44 -8.48
C VAL A 160 -18.21 8.06 -7.32
N PHE A 161 -19.23 8.87 -7.07
CA PHE A 161 -20.30 8.56 -6.12
C PHE A 161 -21.43 7.86 -6.89
N GLY A 162 -21.83 6.65 -6.49
CA GLY A 162 -23.08 6.04 -7.02
C GLY A 162 -23.14 4.52 -7.23
N GLU A 163 -22.02 3.78 -7.20
CA GLU A 163 -22.02 2.34 -7.56
C GLU A 163 -22.05 1.35 -6.38
N GLY A 164 -22.43 1.77 -5.17
CA GLY A 164 -22.58 0.86 -4.01
C GLY A 164 -21.28 0.32 -3.40
N ASP A 165 -20.13 0.58 -4.02
CA ASP A 165 -18.80 0.27 -3.50
C ASP A 165 -18.28 1.36 -2.54
N ARG A 166 -17.50 0.97 -1.53
CA ARG A 166 -16.83 1.92 -0.63
C ARG A 166 -15.64 2.57 -1.33
N ASN A 167 -15.61 3.90 -1.37
CA ASN A 167 -14.50 4.68 -1.94
C ASN A 167 -13.42 5.06 -0.92
N PHE A 168 -13.63 4.73 0.35
CA PHE A 168 -12.70 4.97 1.43
C PHE A 168 -12.82 3.88 2.49
N GLY A 169 -11.70 3.57 3.15
CA GLY A 169 -11.71 2.72 4.32
C GLY A 169 -10.44 2.87 5.14
N CYS A 170 -10.54 2.47 6.40
CA CYS A 170 -9.41 2.42 7.31
C CYS A 170 -9.50 1.18 8.20
N SER A 171 -8.37 0.83 8.82
CA SER A 171 -8.36 -0.16 9.90
C SER A 171 -9.10 0.42 11.10
N GLN A 172 -10.11 -0.29 11.59
CA GLN A 172 -10.75 0.06 12.86
C GLN A 172 -9.81 -0.34 13.99
N ILE A 173 -9.54 0.61 14.88
CA ILE A 173 -8.81 0.36 16.12
C ILE A 173 -9.88 0.29 17.20
N GLU A 174 -10.08 -0.90 17.78
CA GLU A 174 -10.77 -0.98 19.07
C GLU A 174 -9.80 -0.43 20.12
N LEU A 175 -10.16 0.72 20.69
CA LEU A 175 -9.43 1.37 21.78
C LEU A 175 -9.87 0.79 23.13
#